data_AF-A0A2G2MII9-F1
#
_entry.id   AF-A0A2G2MII9-F1
#
_cell.length_a   1.000
_cell.length_b   1.000
_cell.length_c   1.000
_cell.angle_alpha   90.00
_cell.angle_beta   90.00
_cell.angle_gamma   90.00
#
_symmetry.space_group_name_H-M   'P 1'
#
loop_
_entity.id
_entity.type
_entity.pdbx_description
1 polymer ?
#
loop_
_entity_poly.entity_id
_entity_poly.type
_entity_poly.pdbx_seq_one_letter_code
_entity_poly.pdbx_strand_id
1 'polypeptide(L)'
;MSFIKLLNINIDKKNIVSFVGAGGKTTTMFEVAKEMKSLGKKVLVTTTTKIFFPAKNQFDGIIISEDYDEITSVIKKYPDRLLTVICGGNILANTGGNTTPKKLRGIDKSYIDRLYSENFFDVILVEADGAKGKQVKAPNAFEPVIPLKTTLVVGVIGLECLGKEITKEWVHRPELFAKIAKKKLGEEIDCESLVNLITSPRGLFKDAPKDCKCLVLLNVSDMNAILREKATYVMQLALEENRNCNSLVKISDVVVNTY
;
A
#
# COMPACT_ATOMS: atom_id res chain seq x y z
N MET A 1 -8.45 -7.49 15.55
CA MET A 1 -7.72 -8.41 14.64
C MET A 1 -6.28 -7.91 14.51
N SER A 2 -5.26 -8.78 14.46
CA SER A 2 -3.85 -8.33 14.32
C SER A 2 -3.45 -8.28 12.85
N PHE A 3 -3.10 -7.09 12.34
CA PHE A 3 -2.61 -6.86 10.99
C PHE A 3 -1.27 -7.54 10.70
N ILE A 4 -0.41 -7.74 11.69
CA ILE A 4 0.85 -8.49 11.51
C ILE A 4 0.55 -9.94 11.14
N LYS A 5 -0.29 -10.61 11.94
CA LYS A 5 -0.72 -11.99 11.67
C LYS A 5 -1.43 -12.08 10.33
N LEU A 6 -2.25 -11.08 10.07
CA LEU A 6 -3.07 -10.99 8.90
C LEU A 6 -2.29 -10.95 7.59
N LEU A 7 -1.27 -10.09 7.56
CA LEU A 7 -0.41 -9.92 6.40
C LEU A 7 0.73 -10.95 6.39
N ASN A 8 0.71 -11.91 7.32
CA ASN A 8 1.72 -12.94 7.51
C ASN A 8 3.16 -12.37 7.54
N ILE A 9 3.33 -11.24 8.25
CA ILE A 9 4.62 -10.59 8.39
C ILE A 9 5.43 -11.34 9.44
N ASN A 10 6.60 -11.86 9.03
CA ASN A 10 7.51 -12.53 9.95
C ASN A 10 8.23 -11.49 10.81
N ILE A 11 7.89 -11.41 12.09
CA ILE A 11 8.42 -10.43 13.05
C ILE A 11 9.88 -10.68 13.44
N ASP A 12 10.41 -11.87 13.17
CA ASP A 12 11.79 -12.26 13.49
C ASP A 12 12.75 -12.02 12.33
N LYS A 13 12.22 -11.60 11.17
CA LYS A 13 12.99 -11.21 9.99
C LYS A 13 12.83 -9.73 9.73
N LYS A 14 13.81 -9.17 9.02
CA LYS A 14 13.68 -7.82 8.48
C LYS A 14 12.76 -7.83 7.28
N ASN A 15 11.92 -6.80 7.17
CA ASN A 15 10.95 -6.70 6.09
C ASN A 15 10.93 -5.30 5.48
N ILE A 16 10.72 -5.25 4.17
CA ILE A 16 10.19 -4.06 3.52
C ILE A 16 8.81 -4.45 2.99
N VAL A 17 7.77 -3.79 3.51
CA VAL A 17 6.37 -4.02 3.13
C VAL A 17 5.88 -2.82 2.32
N SER A 18 5.58 -3.04 1.04
CA SER A 18 5.08 -2.00 0.14
C SER A 18 3.58 -2.12 -0.08
N PHE A 19 2.83 -1.05 0.20
CA PHE A 19 1.39 -0.97 0.01
C PHE A 19 1.09 -0.28 -1.33
N VAL A 20 0.34 -0.97 -2.19
CA VAL A 20 -0.08 -0.50 -3.53
C VAL A 20 -1.60 -0.60 -3.68
N GLY A 21 -2.17 0.06 -4.68
CA GLY A 21 -3.61 0.04 -4.93
C GLY A 21 -4.38 1.17 -4.24
N ALA A 22 -5.57 0.89 -3.70
CA ALA A 22 -6.52 1.90 -3.22
C ALA A 22 -7.47 1.32 -2.15
N GLY A 23 -8.21 2.18 -1.43
CA GLY A 23 -9.18 1.71 -0.43
C GLY A 23 -8.58 1.24 0.89
N GLY A 24 -7.71 2.04 1.53
CA GLY A 24 -7.30 1.79 2.94
C GLY A 24 -5.80 1.64 3.21
N LYS A 25 -4.94 1.76 2.18
CA LYS A 25 -3.48 1.57 2.29
C LYS A 25 -2.83 2.26 3.49
N THR A 26 -3.02 3.58 3.61
CA THR A 26 -2.40 4.38 4.66
C THR A 26 -2.86 3.91 6.04
N THR A 27 -4.16 3.66 6.21
CA THR A 27 -4.72 3.14 7.46
C THR A 27 -4.11 1.79 7.84
N THR A 28 -4.14 0.82 6.92
CA THR A 28 -3.53 -0.50 7.13
C THR A 28 -2.05 -0.40 7.49
N MET A 29 -1.30 0.44 6.77
CA MET A 29 0.12 0.67 7.02
C MET A 29 0.39 1.18 8.45
N PHE A 30 -0.40 2.15 8.93
CA PHE A 30 -0.24 2.69 10.28
C PHE A 30 -0.69 1.71 11.37
N GLU A 31 -1.69 0.85 11.12
CA GLU A 31 -2.06 -0.22 12.06
C GLU A 31 -0.94 -1.25 12.20
N VAL A 32 -0.31 -1.67 11.08
CA VAL A 32 0.89 -2.52 11.12
C VAL A 32 2.01 -1.84 11.90
N ALA A 33 2.24 -0.55 11.66
CA ALA A 33 3.27 0.23 12.35
C ALA A 33 3.06 0.26 13.86
N LYS A 34 1.81 0.47 14.29
CA LYS A 34 1.41 0.50 15.70
C LYS A 34 1.59 -0.87 16.36
N GLU A 35 1.16 -1.95 15.70
CA GLU A 35 1.35 -3.32 16.22
C GLU A 35 2.85 -3.65 16.36
N MET A 36 3.65 -3.36 15.34
CA MET A 36 5.09 -3.63 15.36
C MET A 36 5.80 -2.83 16.46
N LYS A 37 5.43 -1.56 16.64
CA LYS A 37 5.93 -0.73 17.74
C LYS A 37 5.56 -1.32 19.10
N SER A 38 4.34 -1.82 19.27
CA SER A 38 3.91 -2.45 20.54
C SER A 38 4.69 -3.72 20.89
N LEU A 39 5.30 -4.36 19.89
CA LEU A 39 6.23 -5.49 20.05
C LEU A 39 7.70 -5.05 20.24
N GLY A 40 7.95 -3.75 20.41
CA GLY A 40 9.30 -3.20 20.60
C GLY A 40 10.16 -3.16 19.32
N LYS A 41 9.58 -3.35 18.13
CA LYS A 41 10.31 -3.33 16.86
C LYS A 41 10.58 -1.90 16.40
N LYS A 42 11.73 -1.69 15.75
CA LYS A 42 12.06 -0.44 15.05
C LYS A 42 11.39 -0.40 13.69
N VAL A 43 10.45 0.51 13.54
CA VAL A 43 9.59 0.70 12.39
C VAL A 43 9.94 2.01 11.68
N LEU A 44 10.15 1.92 10.37
CA LEU A 44 10.12 3.08 9.48
C LEU A 44 8.80 3.11 8.73
N VAL A 45 8.10 4.24 8.74
CA VAL A 45 7.00 4.54 7.81
C VAL A 45 7.47 5.59 6.81
N THR A 46 7.29 5.32 5.52
CA THR A 46 7.64 6.26 4.46
C THR A 46 6.73 6.10 3.24
N THR A 47 6.94 6.92 2.23
CA THR A 47 6.28 6.83 0.93
C THR A 47 7.32 7.08 -0.16
N THR A 48 7.10 6.52 -1.34
CA THR A 48 7.82 6.90 -2.56
C THR A 48 7.04 7.93 -3.39
N THR A 49 5.85 8.35 -2.93
CA THR A 49 5.00 9.34 -3.61
C THR A 49 4.63 10.51 -2.70
N LYS A 50 3.36 10.66 -2.31
CA LYS A 50 2.88 11.71 -1.40
C LYS A 50 2.09 11.07 -0.28
N ILE A 51 2.50 11.31 0.96
CA ILE A 51 1.76 10.88 2.15
C ILE A 51 1.08 12.08 2.78
N PHE A 52 -0.11 11.87 3.35
CA PHE A 52 -0.70 12.87 4.22
C PHE A 52 0.17 13.03 5.46
N PHE A 53 0.28 14.26 5.99
CA PHE A 53 0.98 14.49 7.24
C PHE A 53 0.34 13.63 8.34
N PRO A 54 1.07 12.66 8.94
CA PRO A 54 0.51 11.79 9.96
C PRO A 54 0.08 12.60 11.19
N ALA A 55 -0.95 12.16 11.89
CA ALA A 55 -1.37 12.78 13.14
C ALA A 55 -0.23 12.72 14.17
N LYS A 56 -0.12 13.73 15.04
CA LYS A 56 1.02 13.89 15.98
C LYS A 56 1.27 12.69 16.90
N ASN A 57 0.28 11.83 17.10
CA ASN A 57 0.35 10.63 17.94
C ASN A 57 0.73 9.34 17.17
N GLN A 58 1.03 9.44 15.87
CA GLN A 58 1.31 8.27 15.01
C GLN A 58 2.82 8.01 14.81
N PHE A 59 3.72 8.72 15.50
CA PHE A 59 5.16 8.53 15.38
C PHE A 59 5.93 9.05 16.60
N ASP A 60 7.14 8.53 16.84
CA ASP A 60 8.10 9.01 17.87
C ASP A 60 9.03 10.10 17.32
N GLY A 61 9.23 10.12 16.00
CA GLY A 61 9.99 11.16 15.33
C GLY A 61 9.65 11.23 13.84
N ILE A 62 9.76 12.44 13.29
CA ILE A 62 9.68 12.69 11.86
C ILE A 62 11.01 13.25 11.38
N ILE A 63 11.50 12.75 10.26
CA ILE A 63 12.69 13.23 9.55
C ILE A 63 12.22 13.74 8.20
N ILE A 64 12.49 15.01 7.92
CA ILE A 64 12.16 15.65 6.65
C ILE A 64 13.49 16.09 6.03
N SER A 65 14.00 15.31 5.08
CA SER A 65 15.21 15.63 4.33
C SER A 65 15.24 14.84 3.01
N GLU A 66 15.90 15.40 2.01
CA GLU A 66 16.22 14.70 0.75
C GLU A 66 17.68 14.22 0.73
N ASP A 67 18.46 14.53 1.77
CA ASP A 67 19.84 14.13 1.94
C ASP A 67 19.92 12.84 2.78
N TYR A 68 20.53 11.81 2.21
CA TYR A 68 20.67 10.50 2.87
C TYR A 68 21.54 10.56 4.14
N ASP A 69 22.61 11.34 4.10
CA ASP A 69 23.56 11.44 5.20
C ASP A 69 22.95 12.22 6.37
N GLU A 70 22.12 13.24 6.09
CA GLU A 70 21.30 13.89 7.11
C GLU A 70 20.29 12.92 7.73
N ILE A 71 19.57 12.15 6.90
CA ILE A 71 18.60 11.15 7.35
C ILE A 71 19.28 10.16 8.32
N THR A 72 20.39 9.57 7.91
CA THR A 72 21.08 8.56 8.74
C THR A 72 21.73 9.17 9.98
N SER A 73 22.21 10.41 9.92
CA SER A 73 22.72 11.13 11.09
C SER A 73 21.64 11.34 12.14
N VAL A 74 20.42 11.70 11.74
CA VAL A 74 19.28 11.85 12.66
C VAL A 74 18.84 10.50 13.23
N ILE A 75 18.81 9.43 12.42
CA ILE A 75 18.50 8.08 12.91
C ILE A 75 19.49 7.67 14.01
N LYS A 76 20.79 7.84 13.78
CA LYS A 76 21.85 7.50 14.73
C LYS A 76 21.79 8.33 16.01
N LYS A 77 21.37 9.61 15.91
CA LYS A 77 21.22 10.51 17.07
C LYS A 77 20.08 10.11 18.00
N TYR A 78 19.04 9.43 17.48
CA TYR A 78 17.84 9.05 18.25
C TYR A 78 17.57 7.55 18.15
N PRO A 79 18.46 6.69 18.69
CA PRO A 79 18.38 5.24 18.51
C PRO A 79 17.18 4.60 19.21
N ASP A 80 16.59 5.26 20.21
CA ASP A 80 15.48 4.74 21.01
C ASP A 80 14.10 4.96 20.38
N ARG A 81 14.03 5.67 19.24
CA ARG A 81 12.76 5.83 18.50
C ARG A 81 12.34 4.51 17.89
N LEU A 82 11.17 4.03 18.29
CA LEU A 82 10.61 2.80 17.74
C LEU A 82 9.82 3.05 16.46
N LEU A 83 9.14 4.19 16.32
CA LEU A 83 8.39 4.52 15.11
C LEU A 83 8.85 5.84 14.52
N THR A 84 9.59 5.77 13.40
CA THR A 84 10.10 6.94 12.68
C THR A 84 9.37 7.11 11.36
N VAL A 85 8.98 8.35 11.03
CA VAL A 85 8.46 8.71 9.71
C VAL A 85 9.56 9.45 8.94
N ILE A 86 9.86 9.04 7.71
CA ILE A 86 10.82 9.76 6.84
C ILE A 86 10.10 10.24 5.58
N CYS A 87 10.28 11.51 5.25
CA CYS A 87 9.76 12.15 4.06
C CYS A 87 10.79 13.10 3.44
N GLY A 88 10.61 13.43 2.16
CA GLY A 88 11.40 14.45 1.46
C GLY A 88 11.07 15.88 1.92
N GLY A 89 12.03 16.79 1.67
CA GLY A 89 12.15 18.15 2.19
C GLY A 89 10.98 19.12 1.97
N ASN A 90 10.06 18.82 1.06
CA ASN A 90 8.99 19.76 0.69
C ASN A 90 7.62 19.37 1.26
N ILE A 91 7.09 20.25 2.12
CA ILE A 91 5.67 20.29 2.48
C ILE A 91 4.91 20.88 1.29
N LEU A 92 4.12 20.05 0.61
CA LEU A 92 3.25 20.52 -0.46
C LEU A 92 1.95 21.06 0.15
N ALA A 93 1.75 22.38 0.07
CA ALA A 93 0.42 22.97 0.22
C ALA A 93 -0.45 22.52 -0.97
N ASN A 94 -1.64 21.98 -0.73
CA ASN A 94 -2.57 21.77 -1.83
C ASN A 94 -3.09 23.13 -2.32
N THR A 95 -3.16 23.32 -3.63
CA THR A 95 -3.76 24.48 -4.30
C THR A 95 -5.29 24.50 -4.24
N GLY A 96 -5.89 23.96 -3.17
CA GLY A 96 -7.35 23.85 -3.01
C GLY A 96 -7.77 23.91 -1.55
N GLY A 97 -8.10 25.12 -1.08
CA GLY A 97 -8.82 25.40 0.16
C GLY A 97 -8.06 25.17 1.48
N ASN A 98 -8.24 26.10 2.42
CA ASN A 98 -7.54 26.18 3.72
C ASN A 98 -7.83 25.04 4.73
N THR A 99 -8.44 23.92 4.32
CA THR A 99 -8.91 22.86 5.24
C THR A 99 -8.37 21.46 4.94
N THR A 100 -7.48 21.28 3.95
CA THR A 100 -6.92 19.95 3.65
C THR A 100 -5.56 19.70 4.32
N PRO A 101 -5.26 18.46 4.77
CA PRO A 101 -3.98 18.15 5.41
C PRO A 101 -2.81 18.36 4.44
N LYS A 102 -1.74 18.97 4.93
CA LYS A 102 -0.47 19.13 4.22
C LYS A 102 0.06 17.76 3.78
N LYS A 103 0.61 17.67 2.56
CA LYS A 103 1.24 16.43 2.06
C LYS A 103 2.75 16.56 2.07
N LEU A 104 3.43 15.46 2.35
CA LEU A 104 4.89 15.36 2.30
C LEU A 104 5.30 14.57 1.06
N ARG A 105 6.41 14.97 0.43
CA ARG A 105 7.03 14.20 -0.67
C ARG A 105 7.69 12.94 -0.10
N GLY A 106 7.71 11.87 -0.87
CA GLY A 106 8.43 10.65 -0.55
C GLY A 106 9.95 10.80 -0.69
N ILE A 107 10.67 9.82 -0.15
CA ILE A 107 12.11 9.67 -0.40
C ILE A 107 12.35 8.76 -1.61
N ASP A 108 13.55 8.80 -2.17
CA ASP A 108 13.93 7.94 -3.27
C ASP A 108 13.89 6.45 -2.85
N LYS A 109 13.41 5.57 -3.73
CA LYS A 109 13.31 4.14 -3.42
C LYS A 109 14.68 3.49 -3.16
N SER A 110 15.75 4.01 -3.74
CA SER A 110 17.12 3.55 -3.49
C SER A 110 17.58 3.84 -2.06
N TYR A 111 17.10 4.94 -1.45
CA TYR A 111 17.36 5.22 -0.03
C TYR A 111 16.68 4.20 0.86
N ILE A 112 15.47 3.76 0.51
CA ILE A 112 14.76 2.71 1.24
C ILE A 112 15.55 1.39 1.18
N ASP A 113 16.03 1.01 -0.01
CA ASP A 113 16.85 -0.19 -0.18
C ASP A 113 18.17 -0.10 0.62
N ARG A 114 18.78 1.09 0.69
CA ARG A 114 20.00 1.34 1.48
C ARG A 114 19.74 1.26 2.99
N LEU A 115 18.68 1.92 3.49
CA LEU A 115 18.27 1.86 4.90
C LEU A 115 17.99 0.42 5.37
N TYR A 116 17.38 -0.39 4.52
CA TYR A 116 17.17 -1.81 4.79
C TYR A 116 18.49 -2.58 4.90
N SER A 117 19.43 -2.31 3.99
CA SER A 117 20.75 -2.95 3.96
C SER A 117 21.61 -2.58 5.16
N GLU A 118 21.50 -1.33 5.62
CA GLU A 118 22.23 -0.77 6.76
C GLU A 118 21.58 -1.12 8.10
N ASN A 119 20.51 -1.91 8.09
CA ASN A 119 19.95 -2.55 9.29
C ASN A 119 19.39 -1.61 10.36
N PHE A 120 19.05 -0.36 10.02
CA PHE A 120 18.51 0.62 10.99
C PHE A 120 17.13 0.27 11.57
N PHE A 121 16.32 -0.45 10.80
CA PHE A 121 14.94 -0.79 11.15
C PHE A 121 14.73 -2.31 11.07
N ASP A 122 13.82 -2.82 11.88
CA ASP A 122 13.33 -4.20 11.79
C ASP A 122 12.29 -4.32 10.67
N VAL A 123 11.51 -3.27 10.44
CA VAL A 123 10.51 -3.21 9.37
C VAL A 123 10.44 -1.83 8.75
N ILE A 124 10.39 -1.79 7.42
CA ILE A 124 10.15 -0.59 6.64
C ILE A 124 8.80 -0.73 5.92
N LEU A 125 7.90 0.20 6.18
CA LEU A 125 6.55 0.24 5.62
C LEU A 125 6.48 1.38 4.61
N VAL A 126 6.09 1.07 3.38
CA VAL A 126 6.17 2.00 2.23
C VAL A 126 4.81 2.14 1.58
N GLU A 127 4.26 3.34 1.52
CA GLU A 127 3.16 3.64 0.61
C GLU A 127 3.73 3.94 -0.79
N ALA A 128 3.56 2.99 -1.73
CA ALA A 128 4.27 2.98 -3.01
C ALA A 128 3.49 3.65 -4.17
N ASP A 129 2.25 4.10 -3.93
CA ASP A 129 1.45 4.83 -4.92
C ASP A 129 0.32 5.69 -4.32
N GLY A 130 -0.13 6.69 -5.08
CA GLY A 130 -1.24 7.56 -4.69
C GLY A 130 -2.60 7.09 -5.22
N ALA A 131 -3.64 7.09 -4.37
CA ALA A 131 -5.00 6.72 -4.75
C ALA A 131 -6.04 7.85 -4.65
N LYS A 132 -5.67 9.03 -4.12
CA LYS A 132 -6.59 10.16 -3.85
C LYS A 132 -7.85 9.77 -3.06
N GLY A 133 -7.74 8.82 -2.12
CA GLY A 133 -8.87 8.37 -1.29
C GLY A 133 -9.92 7.54 -2.03
N LYS A 134 -9.64 7.06 -3.25
CA LYS A 134 -10.54 6.18 -4.00
C LYS A 134 -10.49 4.74 -3.50
N GLN A 135 -11.49 3.95 -3.86
CA GLN A 135 -11.65 2.56 -3.46
C GLN A 135 -10.80 1.62 -4.32
N VAL A 136 -10.70 1.89 -5.63
CA VAL A 136 -9.93 1.10 -6.58
C VAL A 136 -9.13 1.99 -7.53
N LYS A 137 -8.03 1.46 -8.08
CA LYS A 137 -7.22 2.15 -9.08
C LYS A 137 -6.50 1.20 -10.02
N ALA A 138 -6.10 1.72 -11.17
CA ALA A 138 -5.06 1.12 -11.99
C ALA A 138 -3.75 1.93 -11.91
N PRO A 139 -2.59 1.26 -11.92
CA PRO A 139 -1.31 1.96 -12.01
C PRO A 139 -1.15 2.64 -13.37
N ASN A 140 -0.33 3.70 -13.41
CA ASN A 140 0.09 4.34 -14.66
C ASN A 140 1.49 3.85 -15.06
N ALA A 141 2.14 4.50 -16.03
CA ALA A 141 3.47 4.12 -16.47
C ALA A 141 4.54 4.21 -15.35
N PHE A 142 4.41 5.18 -14.45
CA PHE A 142 5.42 5.52 -13.42
C PHE A 142 5.09 4.97 -12.02
N GLU A 143 3.93 4.36 -11.84
CA GLU A 143 3.49 3.74 -10.59
C GLU A 143 3.24 2.24 -10.75
N PRO A 144 3.28 1.46 -9.66
CA PRO A 144 3.74 1.86 -8.33
C PRO A 144 5.28 2.01 -8.28
N VAL A 145 5.78 2.83 -7.35
CA VAL A 145 7.22 3.02 -7.14
C VAL A 145 7.66 2.13 -5.97
N ILE A 146 7.90 0.84 -6.26
CA ILE A 146 8.24 -0.18 -5.27
C ILE A 146 9.78 -0.27 -5.11
N PRO A 147 10.33 -0.24 -3.87
CA PRO A 147 11.75 -0.52 -3.60
C PRO A 147 12.16 -1.94 -4.04
N LEU A 148 13.38 -2.11 -4.54
CA LEU A 148 13.83 -3.39 -5.11
C LEU A 148 13.95 -4.49 -4.04
N LYS A 149 14.27 -4.11 -2.79
CA LYS A 149 14.39 -5.04 -1.66
C LYS A 149 13.07 -5.31 -0.93
N THR A 150 11.94 -4.92 -1.52
CA THR A 150 10.60 -5.24 -0.99
C THR A 150 10.47 -6.74 -0.76
N THR A 151 10.16 -7.16 0.48
CA THR A 151 9.95 -8.56 0.84
C THR A 151 8.49 -8.97 0.72
N LEU A 152 7.58 -8.01 0.86
CA LEU A 152 6.13 -8.19 0.73
C LEU A 152 5.48 -6.99 0.04
N VAL A 153 4.70 -7.23 -1.02
CA VAL A 153 3.80 -6.24 -1.61
C VAL A 153 2.37 -6.56 -1.17
N VAL A 154 1.70 -5.57 -0.57
CA VAL A 154 0.28 -5.65 -0.18
C VAL A 154 -0.54 -4.79 -1.15
N GLY A 155 -1.27 -5.45 -2.04
CA GLY A 155 -2.20 -4.82 -2.97
C GLY A 155 -3.56 -4.63 -2.32
N VAL A 156 -3.93 -3.38 -2.05
CA VAL A 156 -5.19 -3.04 -1.37
C VAL A 156 -6.25 -2.68 -2.41
N ILE A 157 -7.46 -3.21 -2.23
CA ILE A 157 -8.66 -2.84 -2.99
C ILE A 157 -9.79 -2.64 -1.99
N GLY A 158 -10.46 -1.50 -2.03
CA GLY A 158 -11.71 -1.26 -1.30
C GLY A 158 -12.91 -1.83 -2.05
N LEU A 159 -13.69 -2.71 -1.42
CA LEU A 159 -14.80 -3.42 -2.05
C LEU A 159 -16.09 -2.60 -2.17
N GLU A 160 -16.18 -1.43 -1.54
CA GLU A 160 -17.30 -0.50 -1.73
C GLU A 160 -17.40 0.03 -3.18
N CYS A 161 -16.42 -0.26 -4.04
CA CYS A 161 -16.51 -0.01 -5.48
C CYS A 161 -17.34 -1.04 -6.26
N LEU A 162 -17.59 -2.24 -5.71
CA LEU A 162 -18.38 -3.26 -6.41
C LEU A 162 -19.82 -2.78 -6.59
N GLY A 163 -20.37 -2.98 -7.80
CA GLY A 163 -21.69 -2.46 -8.17
C GLY A 163 -21.71 -0.97 -8.49
N LYS A 164 -20.56 -0.29 -8.48
CA LYS A 164 -20.44 1.13 -8.87
C LYS A 164 -19.94 1.24 -10.30
N GLU A 165 -20.20 2.38 -10.93
CA GLU A 165 -19.73 2.64 -12.29
C GLU A 165 -18.24 3.01 -12.33
N ILE A 166 -17.57 2.67 -13.43
CA ILE A 166 -16.20 3.09 -13.71
C ILE A 166 -16.18 4.60 -14.02
N THR A 167 -16.09 5.41 -12.97
CA THR A 167 -16.05 6.87 -13.05
C THR A 167 -14.96 7.46 -12.14
N LYS A 168 -14.68 8.76 -12.29
CA LYS A 168 -13.73 9.49 -11.43
C LYS A 168 -14.19 9.60 -9.98
N GLU A 169 -15.46 9.29 -9.69
CA GLU A 169 -16.00 9.26 -8.34
C GLU A 169 -15.50 8.03 -7.56
N TRP A 170 -15.49 6.86 -8.21
CA TRP A 170 -15.16 5.59 -7.55
C TRP A 170 -13.73 5.11 -7.81
N VAL A 171 -13.18 5.45 -8.98
CA VAL A 171 -11.93 4.89 -9.49
C VAL A 171 -10.87 5.98 -9.65
N HIS A 172 -9.66 5.73 -9.15
CA HIS A 172 -8.52 6.56 -9.51
C HIS A 172 -7.96 6.13 -10.86
N ARG A 173 -7.99 7.04 -11.84
CA ARG A 173 -7.62 6.80 -13.27
C ARG A 173 -8.58 5.81 -13.94
N PRO A 174 -9.87 6.17 -14.04
CA PRO A 174 -10.89 5.26 -14.57
C PRO A 174 -10.57 4.78 -15.99
N GLU A 175 -9.90 5.58 -16.81
CA GLU A 175 -9.52 5.22 -18.18
C GLU A 175 -8.48 4.08 -18.23
N LEU A 176 -7.57 4.03 -17.25
CA LEU A 176 -6.59 2.94 -17.14
C LEU A 176 -7.22 1.70 -16.53
N PHE A 177 -8.08 1.87 -15.53
CA PHE A 177 -8.80 0.77 -14.91
C PHE A 177 -9.74 0.09 -15.89
N ALA A 178 -10.52 0.84 -16.66
CA ALA A 178 -11.42 0.32 -17.70
C ALA A 178 -10.68 -0.59 -18.69
N LYS A 179 -9.48 -0.18 -19.13
CA LYS A 179 -8.64 -1.01 -20.03
C LYS A 179 -8.22 -2.33 -19.38
N ILE A 180 -7.85 -2.31 -18.10
CA ILE A 180 -7.44 -3.52 -17.38
C ILE A 180 -8.65 -4.42 -17.11
N ALA A 181 -9.76 -3.84 -16.67
CA ALA A 181 -11.03 -4.50 -16.42
C ALA A 181 -11.75 -4.97 -17.70
N LYS A 182 -11.21 -4.65 -18.89
CA LYS A 182 -11.79 -4.95 -20.21
C LYS A 182 -13.21 -4.39 -20.38
N LYS A 183 -13.44 -3.18 -19.85
CA LYS A 183 -14.72 -2.48 -19.81
C LYS A 183 -14.62 -1.07 -20.37
N LYS A 184 -15.78 -0.43 -20.58
CA LYS A 184 -15.93 0.98 -20.94
C LYS A 184 -16.14 1.83 -19.68
N LEU A 185 -15.89 3.13 -19.80
CA LEU A 185 -16.26 4.08 -18.75
C LEU A 185 -17.78 4.06 -18.55
N GLY A 186 -18.22 4.20 -17.30
CA GLY A 186 -19.64 4.12 -16.93
C GLY A 186 -20.19 2.70 -16.77
N GLU A 187 -19.49 1.66 -17.23
CA GLU A 187 -19.91 0.28 -16.94
C GLU A 187 -19.67 -0.08 -15.48
N GLU A 188 -20.42 -1.06 -14.97
CA GLU A 188 -20.34 -1.52 -13.59
C GLU A 188 -19.00 -2.20 -13.29
N ILE A 189 -18.45 -1.94 -12.10
CA ILE A 189 -17.34 -2.67 -11.50
C ILE A 189 -17.90 -3.94 -10.84
N ASP A 190 -17.63 -5.09 -11.45
CA ASP A 190 -18.02 -6.41 -10.95
C ASP A 190 -16.80 -7.20 -10.44
N CYS A 191 -17.04 -8.42 -9.99
CA CYS A 191 -15.98 -9.31 -9.50
C CYS A 191 -14.91 -9.57 -10.56
N GLU A 192 -15.30 -9.77 -11.83
CA GLU A 192 -14.36 -10.01 -12.93
C GLU A 192 -13.47 -8.78 -13.20
N SER A 193 -13.99 -7.57 -13.00
CA SER A 193 -13.21 -6.33 -13.07
C SER A 193 -12.06 -6.33 -12.06
N LEU A 194 -12.31 -6.81 -10.84
CA LEU A 194 -11.29 -6.92 -9.79
C LEU A 194 -10.32 -8.08 -10.03
N VAL A 195 -10.80 -9.22 -10.51
CA VAL A 195 -9.96 -10.36 -10.91
C VAL A 195 -8.96 -9.92 -11.98
N ASN A 196 -9.44 -9.31 -13.06
CA ASN A 196 -8.57 -8.76 -14.12
C ASN A 196 -7.55 -7.74 -13.57
N LEU A 197 -7.92 -6.93 -12.58
CA LEU A 197 -6.97 -6.02 -11.93
C LEU A 197 -5.89 -6.78 -11.15
N ILE A 198 -6.26 -7.83 -10.42
CA ILE A 198 -5.33 -8.63 -9.60
C ILE A 198 -4.37 -9.45 -10.48
N THR A 199 -4.87 -10.06 -11.55
CA THR A 199 -4.14 -11.03 -12.39
C THR A 199 -3.39 -10.39 -13.56
N SER A 200 -3.71 -9.15 -13.92
CA SER A 200 -3.03 -8.46 -15.01
C SER A 200 -1.58 -8.08 -14.65
N PRO A 201 -0.60 -8.33 -15.54
CA PRO A 201 0.78 -7.83 -15.39
C PRO A 201 0.89 -6.30 -15.32
N ARG A 202 -0.14 -5.59 -15.80
CA ARG A 202 -0.25 -4.12 -15.74
C ARG A 202 -1.17 -3.66 -14.60
N GLY A 203 -1.63 -4.60 -13.77
CA GLY A 203 -2.63 -4.42 -12.72
C GLY A 203 -2.04 -4.13 -11.35
N LEU A 204 -2.66 -4.69 -10.31
CA LEU A 204 -2.41 -4.36 -8.90
C LEU A 204 -0.94 -4.51 -8.50
N PHE A 205 -0.26 -5.53 -9.02
CA PHE A 205 1.12 -5.88 -8.69
C PHE A 205 2.13 -5.50 -9.79
N LYS A 206 1.79 -4.52 -10.64
CA LYS A 206 2.73 -3.97 -11.62
C LYS A 206 4.05 -3.60 -10.92
N ASP A 207 5.17 -4.01 -11.51
CA ASP A 207 6.54 -3.74 -11.04
C ASP A 207 6.89 -4.35 -9.65
N ALA A 208 6.11 -5.31 -9.15
CA ALA A 208 6.49 -6.07 -7.94
C ALA A 208 7.80 -6.86 -8.18
N PRO A 209 8.77 -6.83 -7.25
CA PRO A 209 10.00 -7.62 -7.37
C PRO A 209 9.73 -9.12 -7.48
N LYS A 210 10.53 -9.85 -8.27
CA LYS A 210 10.31 -11.29 -8.54
C LYS A 210 10.33 -12.17 -7.29
N ASP A 211 11.17 -11.83 -6.31
CA ASP A 211 11.38 -12.64 -5.10
C ASP A 211 10.53 -12.18 -3.91
N CYS A 212 9.64 -11.21 -4.09
CA CYS A 212 8.76 -10.74 -3.03
C CYS A 212 7.49 -11.58 -2.94
N LYS A 213 6.91 -11.66 -1.74
CA LYS A 213 5.54 -12.15 -1.58
C LYS A 213 4.56 -11.08 -2.07
N CYS A 214 3.41 -11.49 -2.60
CA CYS A 214 2.34 -10.58 -3.01
C CYS A 214 1.04 -11.01 -2.33
N LEU A 215 0.41 -10.10 -1.59
CA LEU A 215 -0.83 -10.34 -0.84
C LEU A 215 -1.89 -9.36 -1.32
N VAL A 216 -3.13 -9.84 -1.50
CA VAL A 216 -4.28 -8.98 -1.83
C VAL A 216 -5.09 -8.72 -0.57
N LEU A 217 -5.24 -7.46 -0.20
CA LEU A 217 -6.10 -7.03 0.89
C LEU A 217 -7.39 -6.44 0.31
N LEU A 218 -8.49 -7.18 0.43
CA LEU A 218 -9.82 -6.73 0.02
C LEU A 218 -10.52 -6.05 1.20
N ASN A 219 -10.35 -4.73 1.31
CA ASN A 219 -10.89 -3.94 2.40
C ASN A 219 -12.41 -3.71 2.22
N VAL A 220 -13.21 -4.04 3.21
CA VAL A 220 -14.67 -3.95 3.19
C VAL A 220 -15.18 -3.51 4.55
N SER A 221 -16.33 -2.84 4.60
CA SER A 221 -16.98 -2.50 5.85
C SER A 221 -17.61 -3.72 6.53
N ASP A 222 -17.59 -3.72 7.86
CA ASP A 222 -17.89 -4.89 8.69
C ASP A 222 -19.35 -5.35 8.66
N MET A 223 -20.25 -4.49 8.24
CA MET A 223 -21.69 -4.77 8.25
C MET A 223 -22.18 -5.33 6.92
N ASN A 224 -21.30 -5.46 5.91
CA ASN A 224 -21.71 -5.81 4.55
C ASN A 224 -21.42 -7.28 4.22
N ALA A 225 -22.30 -8.19 4.65
CA ALA A 225 -22.17 -9.63 4.42
C ALA A 225 -22.09 -10.01 2.93
N ILE A 226 -22.79 -9.28 2.06
CA ILE A 226 -22.78 -9.52 0.60
C ILE A 226 -21.40 -9.22 0.02
N LEU A 227 -20.78 -8.09 0.40
CA LEU A 227 -19.44 -7.76 -0.06
C LEU A 227 -18.39 -8.74 0.44
N ARG A 228 -18.57 -9.35 1.62
CA ARG A 228 -17.70 -10.44 2.11
C ARG A 228 -17.75 -11.66 1.21
N GLU A 229 -18.96 -12.10 0.84
CA GLU A 229 -19.13 -13.23 -0.05
C GLU A 229 -18.47 -12.96 -1.41
N LYS A 230 -18.69 -11.75 -1.96
CA LYS A 230 -18.01 -11.29 -3.18
C LYS A 230 -16.49 -11.25 -3.03
N ALA A 231 -15.96 -10.87 -1.86
CA ALA A 231 -14.52 -10.87 -1.58
C ALA A 231 -13.93 -12.27 -1.74
N THR A 232 -14.56 -13.28 -1.12
CA THR A 232 -14.17 -14.68 -1.21
C THR A 232 -14.22 -15.15 -2.66
N TYR A 233 -15.29 -14.81 -3.38
CA TYR A 233 -15.47 -15.19 -4.78
C TYR A 233 -14.40 -14.59 -5.71
N VAL A 234 -14.10 -13.29 -5.60
CA VAL A 234 -13.03 -12.62 -6.36
C VAL A 234 -11.70 -13.33 -6.16
N MET A 235 -11.41 -13.74 -4.92
CA MET A 235 -10.13 -14.34 -4.59
C MET A 235 -10.02 -15.78 -5.05
N GLN A 236 -11.10 -16.54 -5.00
CA GLN A 236 -11.16 -17.87 -5.60
C GLN A 236 -10.87 -17.80 -7.11
N LEU A 237 -11.55 -16.90 -7.84
CA LEU A 237 -11.32 -16.72 -9.27
C LEU A 237 -9.89 -16.27 -9.59
N ALA A 238 -9.35 -15.30 -8.84
CA ALA A 238 -8.00 -14.82 -9.05
C ALA A 238 -6.93 -15.91 -8.80
N LEU A 239 -7.18 -16.82 -7.85
CA LEU A 239 -6.33 -17.98 -7.60
C LEU A 239 -6.40 -19.00 -8.73
N GLU A 240 -7.58 -19.24 -9.29
CA GLU A 240 -7.79 -20.15 -10.43
C GLU A 240 -7.11 -19.64 -11.70
N GLU A 241 -7.27 -18.36 -12.04
CA GLU A 241 -6.60 -17.74 -13.19
C GLU A 241 -5.08 -17.75 -13.06
N ASN A 242 -4.54 -17.48 -11.86
CA ASN A 242 -3.10 -17.45 -11.64
C ASN A 242 -2.44 -18.84 -11.72
N ARG A 243 -3.16 -19.94 -11.44
CA ARG A 243 -2.62 -21.29 -11.65
C ARG A 243 -2.32 -21.58 -13.13
N ASN A 244 -3.01 -20.89 -14.04
CA ASN A 244 -2.83 -21.05 -15.49
C ASN A 244 -1.75 -20.12 -16.07
N CYS A 245 -1.22 -19.19 -15.27
CA CYS A 245 -0.17 -18.25 -15.66
C CYS A 245 1.17 -18.61 -14.97
N ASN A 246 2.17 -19.01 -15.76
CA ASN A 246 3.55 -19.29 -15.29
C ASN A 246 4.30 -18.05 -14.73
N SER A 247 3.65 -16.89 -14.68
CA SER A 247 4.20 -15.64 -14.16
C SER A 247 3.51 -15.24 -12.85
N LEU A 248 4.13 -15.60 -11.72
CA LEU A 248 4.15 -14.85 -10.45
C LEU A 248 2.83 -14.19 -9.98
N VAL A 249 2.09 -14.82 -9.06
CA VAL A 249 1.54 -14.22 -7.81
C VAL A 249 1.20 -15.38 -6.86
N LYS A 250 1.95 -15.58 -5.77
CA LYS A 250 1.49 -16.46 -4.68
C LYS A 250 0.51 -15.66 -3.83
N ILE A 251 -0.75 -15.59 -4.27
CA ILE A 251 -1.84 -14.93 -3.53
C ILE A 251 -1.98 -15.67 -2.19
N SER A 252 -1.52 -15.06 -1.10
CA SER A 252 -1.77 -15.56 0.25
C SER A 252 -2.78 -14.64 0.94
N ASP A 253 -3.91 -15.23 1.31
CA ASP A 253 -4.93 -14.76 2.26
C ASP A 253 -5.78 -13.52 1.88
N VAL A 254 -7.10 -13.75 1.91
CA VAL A 254 -8.16 -12.72 1.82
C VAL A 254 -8.43 -12.20 3.20
N VAL A 255 -8.53 -10.89 3.34
CA VAL A 255 -8.91 -10.31 4.62
C VAL A 255 -10.00 -9.29 4.44
N VAL A 256 -11.16 -9.70 4.91
CA VAL A 256 -12.26 -8.82 5.29
C VAL A 256 -11.87 -8.15 6.60
N ASN A 257 -11.76 -6.83 6.59
CA ASN A 257 -11.45 -6.06 7.80
C ASN A 257 -12.70 -5.64 8.55
N THR A 258 -12.51 -5.50 9.86
CA THR A 258 -13.51 -5.07 10.83
C THR A 258 -13.25 -3.64 11.29
N TYR A 259 -14.16 -2.70 11.02
CA TYR A 259 -14.17 -1.35 11.61
C TYR A 259 -15.55 -1.02 12.14
#